data_AF-D3VLK6-F1
#
_entry.id   AF-D3VLK6-F1
#
_cell.length_a   1.000
_cell.length_b   1.000
_cell.length_c   1.000
_cell.angle_alpha   90.00
_cell.angle_beta   90.00
_cell.angle_gamma   90.00
#
_symmetry.space_group_name_H-M   'P 1'
#
loop_
_entity.id
_entity.type
_entity.pdbx_description
1 polymer ?
#
loop_
_entity_poly.entity_id
_entity_poly.type
_entity_poly.pdbx_seq_one_letter_code
_entity_poly.pdbx_strand_id
1 'polypeptide(L)'
;MTTEYDNLQGTIQSLSGAWDVGSTIYVPADLRGQVINIIRGPGLEAAEQAIAVPLINGTSEQRLTRDGWMWLQYSFSEGSTTIKVVWGNRANFTQIFYRV
;
A
#
# COMPACT_ATOMS: atom_id res chain seq x y z
N MET A 1 6.52 -36.46 -0.87
CA MET A 1 5.35 -35.73 -1.37
C MET A 1 5.67 -34.25 -1.22
N THR A 2 6.21 -33.63 -2.27
CA THR A 2 6.48 -32.20 -2.33
C THR A 2 5.18 -31.55 -2.81
N THR A 3 4.46 -30.87 -1.93
CA THR A 3 3.36 -30.00 -2.33
C THR A 3 3.96 -28.80 -3.04
N GLU A 4 4.01 -28.85 -4.37
CA GLU A 4 4.12 -27.65 -5.18
C GLU A 4 2.85 -26.84 -4.94
N TYR A 5 2.99 -25.74 -4.19
CA TYR A 5 1.97 -24.72 -4.19
C TYR A 5 1.93 -24.16 -5.61
N ASP A 6 0.85 -24.42 -6.33
CA ASP A 6 0.50 -23.65 -7.51
C ASP A 6 0.50 -22.18 -7.08
N ASN A 7 1.55 -21.45 -7.44
CA ASN A 7 1.62 -20.01 -7.30
C ASN A 7 0.60 -19.43 -8.28
N LEU A 8 -0.68 -19.47 -7.93
CA LEU A 8 -1.74 -18.74 -8.61
C LEU A 8 -1.33 -17.25 -8.58
N GLN A 9 -0.74 -16.79 -9.69
CA GLN A 9 -0.41 -15.38 -9.85
C GLN A 9 -1.72 -14.62 -9.97
N GLY A 10 -2.20 -14.08 -8.84
CA GLY A 10 -3.34 -13.18 -8.80
C GLY A 10 -3.16 -12.03 -9.79
N THR A 11 -4.27 -11.52 -10.33
CA THR A 11 -4.26 -10.46 -11.35
C THR A 11 -3.77 -9.16 -10.72
N ILE A 12 -2.86 -8.45 -11.39
CA ILE A 12 -2.39 -7.15 -10.92
C ILE A 12 -3.44 -6.09 -11.25
N GLN A 13 -3.87 -5.34 -10.23
CA GLN A 13 -4.73 -4.18 -10.38
C GLN A 13 -4.04 -2.91 -9.88
N SER A 14 -4.56 -1.75 -10.27
CA SER A 14 -4.06 -0.47 -9.80
C SER A 14 -5.16 0.55 -9.54
N LEU A 15 -4.86 1.47 -8.62
CA LEU A 15 -5.63 2.68 -8.39
C LEU A 15 -4.72 3.88 -8.65
N SER A 16 -5.28 4.92 -9.27
CA SER A 16 -4.60 6.20 -9.46
C SER A 16 -5.32 7.31 -8.71
N GLY A 17 -4.57 8.27 -8.18
CA GLY A 17 -5.08 9.41 -7.44
C GLY A 17 -3.99 10.43 -7.13
N ALA A 18 -4.31 11.37 -6.25
CA ALA A 18 -3.34 12.30 -5.68
C ALA A 18 -3.50 12.22 -4.16
N TRP A 19 -2.68 11.40 -3.52
CA TRP A 19 -2.80 11.11 -2.10
C TRP A 19 -1.62 11.67 -1.33
N ASP A 20 -1.93 12.34 -0.23
CA ASP A 20 -0.99 12.89 0.75
C ASP A 20 -1.59 12.77 2.16
N VAL A 21 -0.93 13.29 3.18
CA VAL A 21 -1.43 13.33 4.57
C VAL A 21 -2.88 13.84 4.62
N GLY A 22 -3.75 13.06 5.28
CA GLY A 22 -5.19 13.28 5.36
C GLY A 22 -6.01 12.49 4.33
N SER A 23 -5.37 11.94 3.29
CA SER A 23 -6.04 11.18 2.24
C SER A 23 -6.51 9.81 2.72
N THR A 24 -7.66 9.38 2.20
CA THR A 24 -8.21 8.02 2.41
C THR A 24 -8.34 7.33 1.05
N ILE A 25 -7.80 6.12 0.96
CA ILE A 25 -7.82 5.28 -0.23
C ILE A 25 -8.68 4.05 0.07
N TYR A 26 -9.62 3.76 -0.82
CA TYR A 26 -10.48 2.58 -0.76
C TYR A 26 -10.01 1.56 -1.80
N VAL A 27 -9.50 0.42 -1.34
CA VAL A 27 -9.07 -0.67 -2.20
C VAL A 27 -10.14 -1.77 -2.17
N PRO A 28 -10.75 -2.14 -3.31
CA PRO A 28 -11.78 -3.18 -3.38
C PRO A 28 -11.17 -4.60 -3.35
N ALA A 29 -10.23 -4.83 -2.43
CA ALA A 29 -9.59 -6.11 -2.19
C ALA A 29 -9.13 -6.22 -0.72
N ASP A 30 -9.12 -7.45 -0.21
CA ASP A 30 -8.49 -7.75 1.08
C ASP A 30 -6.97 -7.88 0.89
N LEU A 31 -6.24 -6.87 1.38
CA LEU A 31 -4.79 -6.78 1.21
C LEU A 31 -4.01 -7.37 2.38
N ARG A 32 -4.66 -7.98 3.38
CA ARG A 32 -3.98 -8.49 4.58
C ARG A 32 -2.80 -9.40 4.22
N GLY A 33 -1.62 -9.06 4.73
CA GLY A 33 -0.39 -9.83 4.50
C GLY A 33 0.20 -9.72 3.10
N GLN A 34 -0.40 -8.93 2.21
CA GLN A 34 0.14 -8.70 0.88
C GLN A 34 1.24 -7.63 0.88
N VAL A 35 2.04 -7.62 -0.19
CA VAL A 35 2.91 -6.49 -0.54
C VAL A 35 2.25 -5.71 -1.66
N ILE A 36 2.03 -4.41 -1.43
CA ILE A 36 1.58 -3.47 -2.45
C ILE A 36 2.77 -2.64 -2.94
N ASN A 37 2.69 -2.13 -4.17
CA ASN A 37 3.65 -1.14 -4.65
C ASN A 37 2.97 0.22 -4.75
N ILE A 38 3.65 1.29 -4.34
CA ILE A 38 3.20 2.66 -4.56
C ILE A 38 4.13 3.38 -5.52
N ILE A 39 3.57 4.31 -6.29
CA ILE A 39 4.34 5.28 -7.09
C ILE A 39 4.24 6.63 -6.41
N ARG A 40 5.38 7.17 -5.98
CA ARG A 40 5.47 8.46 -5.29
C ARG A 40 5.19 9.63 -6.23
N GLY A 41 4.85 10.77 -5.64
CA GLY A 41 4.63 12.02 -6.37
C GLY A 41 5.84 12.44 -7.23
N PRO A 42 5.61 13.19 -8.33
CA PRO A 42 6.69 13.66 -9.19
C PRO A 42 7.78 14.43 -8.41
N GLY A 43 9.05 14.17 -8.76
CA GLY A 43 10.20 14.82 -8.13
C GLY A 43 10.58 14.28 -6.75
N LEU A 44 9.87 13.29 -6.22
CA LEU A 44 10.28 12.59 -5.00
C LEU A 44 11.27 11.46 -5.33
N GLU A 45 12.29 11.33 -4.49
CA GLU A 45 13.21 10.19 -4.51
C GLU A 45 12.49 8.87 -4.26
N ALA A 46 13.13 7.75 -4.63
CA ALA A 46 12.56 6.40 -4.48
C ALA A 46 11.14 6.32 -5.04
N ALA A 47 11.03 6.62 -6.33
CA ALA A 47 9.75 6.79 -7.04
C ALA A 47 8.81 5.60 -6.89
N GLU A 48 9.34 4.38 -6.71
CA GLU A 48 8.56 3.17 -6.51
C GLU A 48 8.93 2.55 -5.16
N GLN A 49 7.94 2.17 -4.36
CA GLN A 49 8.14 1.58 -3.03
C GLN A 49 7.22 0.37 -2.81
N ALA A 50 7.79 -0.73 -2.35
CA ALA A 50 7.05 -1.90 -1.89
C ALA A 50 6.70 -1.74 -0.40
N ILE A 51 5.42 -1.90 -0.05
CA ILE A 51 4.91 -1.73 1.30
C ILE A 51 4.21 -3.02 1.73
N ALA A 52 4.63 -3.57 2.86
CA ALA A 52 3.97 -4.70 3.49
C ALA A 52 2.70 -4.24 4.20
N VAL A 53 1.57 -4.86 3.87
CA VAL A 53 0.28 -4.60 4.50
C VAL A 53 0.12 -5.51 5.72
N PRO A 54 -0.27 -4.97 6.90
CA PRO A 54 -0.42 -5.78 8.11
C PRO A 54 -1.54 -6.81 7.97
N LEU A 55 -1.49 -7.86 8.81
CA LEU A 55 -2.55 -8.88 8.88
C LEU A 55 -3.79 -8.42 9.68
N ILE A 56 -3.66 -7.34 10.44
CA ILE A 56 -4.69 -6.82 11.36
C ILE A 56 -4.80 -5.30 11.23
N ASN A 57 -5.96 -4.76 11.56
CA ASN A 57 -6.18 -3.32 11.64
C ASN A 57 -5.10 -2.66 12.48
N GLY A 58 -4.62 -1.49 12.04
CA GLY A 58 -3.57 -0.80 12.77
C GLY A 58 -2.89 0.26 11.93
N THR A 59 -1.85 0.84 12.51
CA THR A 59 -1.09 1.91 11.91
C THR A 59 0.37 1.49 11.84
N SER A 60 0.98 1.58 10.66
CA SER A 60 2.40 1.25 10.47
C SER A 60 3.15 2.40 9.83
N GLU A 61 4.37 2.62 10.29
CA GLU A 61 5.31 3.54 9.68
C GLU A 61 5.97 2.89 8.47
N GLN A 62 6.07 3.64 7.38
CA GLN A 62 6.76 3.28 6.16
C GLN A 62 7.87 4.28 5.91
N ARG A 63 9.11 3.79 5.98
CA ARG A 63 10.28 4.56 5.61
C ARG A 63 10.45 4.49 4.09
N LEU A 64 10.45 5.64 3.42
CA LEU A 64 10.48 5.73 1.96
C LEU A 64 11.87 6.08 1.45
N THR A 65 12.50 7.08 2.09
CA THR A 65 13.86 7.54 1.77
C THR A 65 14.57 7.99 3.04
N ARG A 66 15.75 8.61 2.90
CA ARG A 66 16.49 9.21 4.02
C ARG A 66 15.66 10.24 4.79
N ASP A 67 14.79 10.99 4.14
CA ASP A 67 13.96 12.00 4.81
C ASP A 67 12.45 11.75 4.62
N GLY A 68 12.07 10.88 3.68
CA GLY A 68 10.69 10.53 3.39
C GLY A 68 10.16 9.40 4.28
N TRP A 69 9.01 9.61 4.88
CA TRP A 69 8.31 8.61 5.68
C TRP A 69 6.81 8.91 5.69
N MET A 70 6.00 7.89 5.95
CA MET A 70 4.55 8.04 6.13
C MET A 70 4.02 7.03 7.14
N TRP A 71 2.97 7.40 7.85
CA TRP A 71 2.18 6.47 8.65
C TRP A 71 0.90 6.15 7.90
N LEU A 72 0.69 4.86 7.67
CA LEU A 72 -0.48 4.33 7.01
C LEU A 72 -1.35 3.62 8.05
N GLN A 73 -2.59 4.06 8.18
CA GLN A 73 -3.61 3.36 8.95
C GLN A 73 -4.41 2.45 8.02
N TYR A 74 -4.50 1.18 8.39
CA TYR A 74 -5.21 0.14 7.67
C TYR A 74 -6.47 -0.26 8.43
N SER A 75 -7.57 -0.39 7.70
CA SER A 75 -8.83 -0.95 8.19
C SER A 75 -9.35 -1.96 7.17
N PHE A 76 -9.50 -3.20 7.61
CA PHE A 76 -9.92 -4.33 6.79
C PHE A 76 -11.40 -4.65 7.01
N SER A 77 -12.07 -5.00 5.94
CA SER A 77 -13.43 -5.56 5.95
C SER A 77 -13.51 -6.69 4.93
N GLU A 78 -14.64 -7.39 4.89
CA GLU A 78 -14.81 -8.49 3.95
C GLU A 78 -14.63 -8.01 2.50
N GLY A 79 -13.56 -8.48 1.85
CA GLY A 79 -13.25 -8.15 0.46
C GLY A 79 -12.72 -6.74 0.20
N SER A 80 -12.42 -5.92 1.22
CA SER A 80 -11.87 -4.57 0.99
C SER A 80 -10.93 -4.06 2.08
N THR A 81 -10.05 -3.13 1.68
CA THR A 81 -9.07 -2.49 2.55
C THR A 81 -9.18 -0.98 2.42
N THR A 82 -9.34 -0.28 3.53
CA THR A 82 -9.20 1.18 3.60
C THR A 82 -7.80 1.52 4.11
N ILE A 83 -7.09 2.37 3.38
CA ILE A 83 -5.75 2.86 3.74
C ILE A 83 -5.85 4.38 3.93
N LYS A 84 -5.43 4.90 5.09
CA LYS A 84 -5.38 6.33 5.36
C LYS A 84 -3.96 6.79 5.61
N VAL A 85 -3.53 7.86 4.95
CA VAL A 85 -2.25 8.51 5.21
C VAL A 85 -2.43 9.45 6.41
N VAL A 86 -2.08 8.98 7.62
CA VAL A 86 -2.41 9.71 8.85
C VAL A 86 -1.36 10.76 9.23
N TRP A 87 -0.12 10.55 8.80
CA TRP A 87 0.99 11.50 8.97
C TRP A 87 2.10 11.17 7.97
N GLY A 88 2.98 12.11 7.68
CA GLY A 88 4.26 11.80 7.05
C GLY A 88 5.06 13.04 6.66
N ASN A 89 6.28 12.81 6.19
CA ASN A 89 7.09 13.80 5.51
C ASN A 89 7.35 13.33 4.07
N ARG A 90 7.03 14.16 3.08
CA ARG A 90 7.04 13.78 1.66
C ARG A 90 6.19 12.52 1.41
N ALA A 91 5.01 12.44 2.05
CA ALA A 91 4.16 11.25 2.01
C ALA A 91 3.39 11.08 0.70
N ASN A 92 3.50 12.03 -0.24
CA ASN A 92 2.70 12.03 -1.45
C ASN A 92 2.98 10.84 -2.39
N PHE A 93 1.93 10.21 -2.89
CA PHE A 93 1.97 9.19 -3.93
C PHE A 93 0.72 9.25 -4.83
N THR A 94 0.85 8.70 -6.03
CA THR A 94 -0.13 8.85 -7.11
C THR A 94 -0.73 7.54 -7.57
N GLN A 95 -0.09 6.40 -7.29
CA GLN A 95 -0.61 5.09 -7.68
C GLN A 95 -0.34 4.04 -6.61
N ILE A 96 -1.23 3.04 -6.54
CA ILE A 96 -1.06 1.80 -5.80
C ILE A 96 -1.27 0.63 -6.75
N PHE A 97 -0.40 -0.38 -6.71
CA PHE A 97 -0.54 -1.67 -7.38
C PHE A 97 -0.69 -2.78 -6.34
N TYR A 98 -1.64 -3.69 -6.57
CA TYR A 98 -1.96 -4.80 -5.68
C TYR A 98 -2.42 -6.02 -6.47
N ARG A 99 -2.54 -7.18 -5.80
CA ARG A 99 -3.02 -8.43 -6.40
C ARG A 99 -4.40 -8.78 -5.85
N VAL A 100 -5.22 -9.36 -6.71
CA VAL A 100 -6.50 -10.02 -6.38
C VAL A 100 -6.47 -11.47 -6.77
#